data_AF-A0A662RA29-F1
#
_entry.id   AF-A0A662RA29-F1
#
_cell.length_a   1.000
_cell.length_b   1.000
_cell.length_c   1.000
_cell.angle_alpha   90.00
_cell.angle_beta   90.00
_cell.angle_gamma   90.00
#
_symmetry.space_group_name_H-M   'P 1'
#
loop_
_entity.id
_entity.type
_entity.pdbx_description
1 polymer ?
#
loop_
_entity_poly.entity_id
_entity_poly.type
_entity_poly.pdbx_seq_one_letter_code
_entity_poly.pdbx_strand_id
1 'polypeptide(L)'
;MDYGKILVDGTPNDIVKEYIGTDIVEAENNPSVIACLKKRAAKFEALGETLQIYTNNPQEITSALLKECPLRPITARSASLEDVFLRLTGKKLRE
;
A
#
# COMPACT_ATOMS: atom_id res chain seq x y z
N MET A 1 31.01 -1.04 -1.75
CA MET A 1 30.78 -2.15 -2.69
C MET A 1 29.88 -3.11 -1.95
N ASP A 2 28.60 -2.77 -1.91
CA ASP A 2 27.64 -3.45 -1.05
C ASP A 2 27.09 -4.64 -1.81
N TYR A 3 27.25 -5.80 -1.18
CA TYR A 3 26.72 -7.07 -1.65
C TYR A 3 25.20 -6.99 -1.66
N GLY A 4 24.62 -6.58 -2.78
CA GLY A 4 23.19 -6.65 -3.07
C GLY A 4 22.75 -8.11 -3.07
N LYS A 5 22.43 -8.64 -1.88
CA LYS A 5 21.72 -9.91 -1.76
C LYS A 5 20.38 -9.73 -2.47
N ILE A 6 20.17 -10.53 -3.51
CA ILE A 6 18.88 -10.65 -4.19
C ILE A 6 17.88 -11.11 -3.14
N LEU A 7 16.98 -10.22 -2.72
CA LEU A 7 15.97 -10.48 -1.69
C LEU A 7 14.82 -11.33 -2.22
N VAL A 8 14.57 -11.31 -3.53
CA VAL A 8 13.52 -12.06 -4.22
C VAL A 8 13.96 -12.34 -5.66
N ASP A 9 13.79 -13.57 -6.16
CA ASP A 9 14.09 -13.98 -7.54
C ASP A 9 12.78 -13.97 -8.37
N GLY A 10 12.77 -13.28 -9.52
CA GLY A 10 11.58 -13.10 -10.36
C GLY A 10 11.59 -11.81 -11.18
N THR A 11 10.63 -11.61 -12.10
CA THR A 11 10.49 -10.32 -12.79
C THR A 11 9.94 -9.27 -11.82
N PRO A 12 10.39 -8.00 -11.90
CA PRO A 12 10.04 -6.97 -10.92
C PRO A 12 8.52 -6.78 -10.78
N ASN A 13 7.77 -6.95 -11.87
CA ASN A 13 6.32 -6.82 -11.85
C ASN A 13 5.60 -7.98 -11.14
N ASP A 14 6.17 -9.18 -11.16
CA ASP A 14 5.60 -10.37 -10.52
C ASP A 14 5.80 -10.30 -9.00
N ILE A 15 7.00 -9.92 -8.58
CA ILE A 15 7.35 -9.67 -7.18
C ILE A 15 6.46 -8.56 -6.58
N VAL A 16 6.30 -7.44 -7.29
CA VAL A 16 5.40 -6.37 -6.83
C VAL A 16 3.97 -6.88 -6.68
N LYS A 17 3.47 -7.65 -7.65
CA LYS A 17 2.12 -8.19 -7.63
C LYS A 17 1.89 -9.19 -6.50
N GLU A 18 2.86 -10.05 -6.22
CA GLU A 18 2.79 -11.07 -5.17
C GLU A 18 2.78 -10.44 -3.77
N TYR A 19 3.67 -9.48 -3.53
CA TYR A 19 3.86 -8.91 -2.18
C TYR A 19 3.01 -7.68 -1.90
N ILE A 20 2.64 -6.90 -2.92
CA ILE A 20 1.92 -5.62 -2.75
C ILE A 20 0.60 -5.64 -3.52
N GLY A 21 0.57 -6.18 -4.72
CA GLY A 21 -0.53 -6.01 -5.68
C GLY A 21 -0.07 -5.14 -6.84
N THR A 22 -1.01 -4.58 -7.62
CA THR A 22 -0.63 -3.69 -8.74
C THR A 22 -0.52 -2.24 -8.28
N ASP A 23 -1.30 -1.84 -7.28
CA ASP A 23 -1.46 -0.45 -6.89
C ASP A 23 -1.58 -0.30 -5.38
N ILE A 24 -1.21 0.89 -4.92
CA ILE A 24 -1.34 1.34 -3.55
C ILE A 24 -2.27 2.54 -3.54
N VAL A 25 -3.34 2.44 -2.76
CA VAL A 25 -4.19 3.59 -2.44
C VAL A 25 -3.73 4.16 -1.11
N GLU A 26 -3.52 5.46 -1.05
CA GLU A 26 -3.04 6.20 0.11
C GLU A 26 -4.17 7.08 0.64
N ALA A 27 -4.42 7.00 1.93
CA ALA A 27 -5.43 7.81 2.62
C ALA A 27 -4.89 8.29 3.97
N GLU A 28 -5.48 9.34 4.54
CA GLU A 28 -5.11 9.79 5.88
C GLU A 28 -5.31 8.67 6.92
N ASN A 29 -4.36 8.55 7.84
CA ASN A 29 -4.46 7.69 9.02
C ASN A 29 -5.49 8.25 9.99
N ASN A 30 -6.76 7.96 9.68
CA ASN A 30 -7.91 8.41 10.41
C ASN A 30 -8.74 7.21 10.89
N PRO A 31 -9.23 7.22 12.14
CA PRO A 31 -10.06 6.13 12.67
C PRO A 31 -11.30 5.83 11.81
N SER A 32 -11.88 6.83 11.14
CA SER A 32 -13.02 6.65 10.24
C SER A 32 -12.65 5.84 9.00
N VAL A 33 -11.48 6.15 8.40
CA VAL A 33 -10.95 5.43 7.23
C VAL A 33 -10.60 4.00 7.64
N ILE A 34 -9.92 3.80 8.77
CA ILE A 34 -9.60 2.47 9.30
C ILE A 34 -10.87 1.64 9.49
N ALA A 35 -11.92 2.21 10.09
CA ALA A 35 -13.18 1.51 10.30
C ALA A 35 -13.83 1.08 8.97
N CYS A 36 -13.79 1.94 7.95
CA CYS A 36 -14.29 1.61 6.61
C CYS A 36 -13.47 0.50 5.94
N LEU A 37 -12.14 0.58 6.01
CA LEU A 37 -11.25 -0.44 5.45
C LEU A 37 -11.43 -1.80 6.16
N LYS A 38 -11.58 -1.80 7.49
CA LYS A 38 -11.85 -3.00 8.28
C LYS A 38 -13.20 -3.64 7.91
N LYS A 39 -14.26 -2.84 7.74
CA LYS A 39 -15.58 -3.32 7.30
C LYS A 39 -15.52 -4.03 5.95
N ARG A 40 -14.58 -3.62 5.08
CA ARG A 40 -14.38 -4.17 3.74
C ARG A 40 -13.36 -5.30 3.68
N ALA A 41 -12.76 -5.66 4.82
CA ALA A 41 -11.64 -6.60 4.88
C ALA A 41 -10.49 -6.23 3.92
N ALA A 42 -10.29 -4.92 3.67
CA ALA A 42 -9.20 -4.44 2.82
C ALA A 42 -7.85 -4.70 3.51
N LYS A 43 -6.83 -5.06 2.73
CA LYS A 43 -5.46 -5.18 3.23
C LYS A 43 -4.83 -3.79 3.28
N PHE A 44 -4.54 -3.28 4.47
CA PHE A 44 -3.92 -1.99 4.64
C PHE A 44 -2.85 -2.01 5.74
N GLU A 45 -1.93 -1.06 5.67
CA GLU A 45 -0.88 -0.83 6.64
C GLU A 45 -0.84 0.65 7.04
N ALA A 46 -0.57 0.94 8.31
CA ALA A 46 -0.46 2.31 8.81
C ALA A 46 1.00 2.75 8.82
N LEU A 47 1.32 3.75 8.00
CA LEU A 47 2.67 4.25 7.80
C LEU A 47 2.80 5.70 8.28
N GLY A 48 2.83 5.90 9.60
CA GLY A 48 2.81 7.23 10.21
C GLY A 48 1.43 7.87 10.06
N GLU A 49 1.32 8.96 9.33
CA GLU A 49 0.08 9.73 9.14
C GLU A 49 -0.75 9.26 7.93
N THR A 50 -0.28 8.23 7.22
CA THR A 50 -0.93 7.72 6.00
C THR A 50 -1.21 6.23 6.13
N LEU A 51 -2.35 5.78 5.62
CA LEU A 51 -2.69 4.37 5.41
C LEU A 51 -2.34 4.00 3.98
N GLN A 52 -1.61 2.91 3.82
CA GLN A 52 -1.35 2.30 2.52
C GLN A 52 -2.27 1.09 2.35
N ILE A 53 -3.16 1.14 1.37
CA ILE A 53 -4.09 0.09 1.03
C ILE A 53 -3.58 -0.63 -0.21
N TYR A 54 -3.27 -1.91 -0.04
CA TYR A 54 -2.69 -2.77 -1.05
C TYR A 54 -3.80 -3.44 -1.86
N THR A 55 -3.84 -3.19 -3.17
CA THR A 55 -4.95 -3.67 -4.02
C THR A 55 -4.51 -3.95 -5.46
N ASN A 56 -5.30 -4.77 -6.15
CA ASN A 56 -5.22 -4.96 -7.60
C ASN A 56 -6.22 -4.08 -8.36
N ASN A 57 -7.15 -3.43 -7.63
CA ASN A 57 -8.24 -2.64 -8.17
C ASN A 57 -8.32 -1.29 -7.43
N PRO A 58 -7.42 -0.34 -7.70
CA PRO A 58 -7.38 0.95 -7.01
C PRO A 58 -8.67 1.75 -7.17
N GLN A 59 -9.35 1.63 -8.31
CA GLN A 59 -10.61 2.32 -8.55
C GLN A 59 -11.74 1.85 -7.63
N GLU A 60 -11.78 0.55 -7.31
CA GLU A 60 -12.78 0.00 -6.39
C GLU A 60 -12.58 0.59 -4.99
N ILE A 61 -11.35 0.54 -4.47
CA ILE A 61 -10.99 1.09 -3.16
C ILE A 61 -11.17 2.61 -3.10
N THR A 62 -10.80 3.33 -4.16
CA THR A 62 -10.94 4.79 -4.19
C THR A 62 -12.42 5.17 -4.21
N SER A 63 -13.24 4.52 -5.05
CA SER A 63 -14.68 4.78 -5.11
C SER A 63 -15.39 4.42 -3.80
N ALA A 64 -14.95 3.34 -3.17
CA ALA A 64 -15.39 2.91 -1.86
C ALA A 64 -15.14 3.95 -0.77
N LEU A 65 -13.88 4.39 -0.68
CA LEU A 65 -13.47 5.41 0.28
C LEU A 65 -14.21 6.72 0.01
N LEU A 66 -14.34 7.16 -1.25
CA LEU A 66 -15.08 8.37 -1.58
C LEU A 66 -16.57 8.31 -1.22
N LYS A 67 -17.20 7.14 -1.27
CA LYS A 67 -18.62 6.96 -0.93
C LYS A 67 -18.87 6.87 0.57
N GLU A 68 -18.01 6.16 1.29
CA GLU A 68 -18.24 5.82 2.70
C GLU A 68 -17.38 6.62 3.68
N CYS A 69 -16.30 7.25 3.21
CA CYS A 69 -15.40 8.09 4.00
C CYS A 69 -15.34 9.50 3.41
N PRO A 70 -15.81 10.54 4.13
CA PRO A 70 -15.77 11.92 3.64
C PRO A 70 -14.36 12.56 3.63
N LEU A 71 -13.30 11.80 3.94
CA LEU A 71 -11.96 12.31 4.18
C LEU A 71 -11.14 12.35 2.88
N ARG A 72 -10.41 13.46 2.70
CA ARG A 72 -9.56 13.76 1.54
C ARG A 72 -8.21 14.28 2.04
N PRO A 73 -7.10 14.09 1.32
CA PRO A 73 -6.99 13.50 -0.03
C PRO A 73 -6.84 11.96 -0.02
N ILE A 74 -7.35 11.32 -1.07
CA ILE A 74 -7.09 9.92 -1.40
C ILE A 74 -6.28 9.92 -2.69
N THR A 75 -5.14 9.24 -2.69
CA THR A 75 -4.25 9.16 -3.85
C THR A 75 -4.09 7.69 -4.25
N ALA A 76 -4.03 7.38 -5.53
CA ALA A 76 -3.70 6.05 -6.01
C ALA A 76 -2.43 6.11 -6.87
N ARG A 77 -1.49 5.20 -6.62
CA ARG A 77 -0.27 5.07 -7.41
C ARG A 77 0.05 3.61 -7.66
N SER A 78 0.82 3.35 -8.72
CA SER A 78 1.35 2.02 -9.00
C SER A 78 2.33 1.59 -7.90
N ALA A 79 2.27 0.31 -7.53
CA ALA A 79 3.21 -0.28 -6.60
C ALA A 79 4.61 -0.43 -7.24
N SER A 80 5.65 -0.32 -6.43
CA SER A 80 7.05 -0.41 -6.88
C SER A 80 7.83 -1.45 -6.08
N LEU A 81 9.03 -1.82 -6.56
CA LEU A 81 9.93 -2.69 -5.80
C LEU A 81 10.35 -2.09 -4.46
N GLU A 82 10.38 -0.76 -4.35
CA GLU A 82 10.67 -0.09 -3.08
C GLU A 82 9.58 -0.38 -2.05
N ASP A 83 8.31 -0.41 -2.47
CA ASP A 83 7.20 -0.79 -1.58
C ASP A 83 7.30 -2.25 -1.11
N VAL A 84 7.74 -3.15 -2.00
CA VAL A 84 8.03 -4.55 -1.63
C VAL A 84 9.15 -4.60 -0.58
N PHE A 85 10.23 -3.84 -0.80
CA PHE A 85 11.34 -3.77 0.14
C PHE A 85 10.91 -3.22 1.50
N LEU A 86 10.15 -2.12 1.53
CA LEU A 86 9.62 -1.52 2.75
C LEU A 86 8.75 -2.53 3.52
N ARG A 87 7.88 -3.26 2.82
CA ARG A 87 7.00 -4.28 3.41
C ARG A 87 7.76 -5.49 3.95
N LEU A 88 8.75 -5.98 3.21
CA LEU A 88 9.54 -7.15 3.60
C LEU A 88 10.52 -6.86 4.74
N THR A 89 11.12 -5.67 4.74
CA THR A 89 12.13 -5.32 5.74
C THR A 89 11.53 -4.68 6.99
N GLY A 90 10.27 -4.23 6.93
CA GLY A 90 9.61 -3.50 8.02
C GLY A 90 10.33 -2.20 8.42
N LYS A 91 11.32 -1.77 7.62
CA LYS A 91 12.12 -0.59 7.86
C LYS A 91 11.65 0.46 6.86
N LYS A 92 11.07 1.55 7.36
CA LYS A 92 11.22 2.83 6.67
C LYS A 92 12.72 2.99 6.41
N LEU A 93 13.11 3.16 5.15
CA LEU A 93 14.39 3.77 4.80
C LEU A 93 14.41 5.11 5.53
N ARG A 94 14.97 5.09 6.74
CA ARG A 94 15.08 6.20 7.64
C ARG A 94 16.57 6.52 7.61
N GLU A 95 16.93 7.46 6.75
CA GLU A 95 18.13 8.28 6.97
C GLU A 95 17.92 9.15 8.22
#